data_AF-A0A935NVX4-F1
#
_entry.id   AF-A0A935NVX4-F1
#
_cell.length_a   1.000
_cell.length_b   1.000
_cell.length_c   1.000
_cell.angle_alpha   90.00
_cell.angle_beta   90.00
_cell.angle_gamma   90.00
#
_symmetry.space_group_name_H-M   'P 1'
#
loop_
_entity.id
_entity.type
_entity.pdbx_description
1 polymer ?
#
loop_
_entity_poly.entity_id
_entity_poly.type
_entity_poly.pdbx_seq_one_letter_code
_entity_poly.pdbx_strand_id
1 'polypeptide(L)'
;MTRPVARPALRLTKPLGDAIAQGHPWIFDRALPPSSARLAPGSLAQIEDERGFLAVAFVDPDSPIRARVLTRAQDAALDARWAHAVARRAADRRARDPLLVGCDGIRALHGEADGCPGLVVDVYAGTAVVLFDGRAAAALWAPLLPAVLEGLRDGGVVVDRAWVKGDRRGATPYALGDAPPPLIEIGEDQARFAVDVVSGQKTGFFLDQRDNRRTIAAHAAGSTVLNLFSYSGGFSLKASLGGAARVTSVDSAPRAIESLVDNVRRTGLPAEGHEPVCADAFDFLAQAAARGRRWDLVIADPPSFAPSERSKPAALRGYAKLVTACLAVVEPGGRFALASCSSHITEPDLLGVLAQATAAPTARETAALQVRVSAGAASDHPLLPGFAEGRYLKFLLCDV
;
A
#
# COMPACT_ATOMS: atom_id res chain seq x y z
N MET A 1 22.92 28.46 -20.79
CA MET A 1 21.66 28.91 -20.15
C MET A 1 20.49 28.34 -20.95
N THR A 2 19.87 27.26 -20.46
CA THR A 2 18.68 26.66 -21.07
C THR A 2 17.50 27.61 -20.84
N ARG A 3 16.80 27.98 -21.92
CA ARG A 3 15.58 28.81 -21.85
C ARG A 3 14.57 28.09 -20.95
N PRO A 4 13.93 28.74 -19.96
CA PRO A 4 12.90 28.08 -19.17
C PRO A 4 11.81 27.55 -20.11
N VAL A 5 11.49 26.27 -19.99
CA VAL A 5 10.41 25.64 -20.74
C VAL A 5 9.14 26.43 -20.42
N ALA A 6 8.51 26.99 -21.46
CA ALA A 6 7.30 27.78 -21.28
C ALA A 6 6.21 26.89 -20.67
N ARG A 7 5.68 27.29 -19.51
CA ARG A 7 4.60 26.60 -18.82
C ARG A 7 3.29 27.29 -19.16
N PRO A 8 2.36 26.67 -19.92
CA PRO A 8 1.04 27.26 -20.11
C PRO A 8 0.36 27.46 -18.75
N ALA A 9 -0.30 28.61 -18.59
CA ALA A 9 -1.16 28.87 -17.43
C ALA A 9 -2.51 28.19 -17.62
N LEU A 10 -2.94 27.43 -16.62
CA LEU A 10 -4.26 26.82 -16.53
C LEU A 10 -4.99 27.44 -15.34
N ARG A 11 -5.98 28.27 -15.64
CA ARG A 11 -6.85 28.90 -14.65
C ARG A 11 -7.89 27.92 -14.16
N LEU A 12 -7.99 27.74 -12.85
CA LEU A 12 -8.99 26.87 -12.23
C LEU A 12 -10.41 27.39 -12.50
N THR A 13 -11.34 26.46 -12.71
CA THR A 13 -12.78 26.76 -12.82
C THR A 13 -13.53 26.57 -11.50
N LYS A 14 -12.82 26.17 -10.44
CA LYS A 14 -13.34 25.88 -9.10
C LYS A 14 -12.41 26.47 -8.02
N PRO A 15 -12.93 26.86 -6.85
CA PRO A 15 -12.13 27.47 -5.78
C PRO A 15 -11.32 26.42 -5.01
N LEU A 16 -10.25 25.89 -5.64
CA LEU A 16 -9.37 24.87 -5.04
C LEU A 16 -8.10 25.44 -4.41
N GLY A 17 -7.93 26.76 -4.37
CA GLY A 17 -6.70 27.40 -3.87
C GLY A 17 -6.34 26.98 -2.45
N ASP A 18 -7.34 26.90 -1.56
CA ASP A 18 -7.12 26.52 -0.16
C ASP A 18 -6.75 25.03 -0.02
N ALA A 19 -7.38 24.16 -0.80
CA ALA A 19 -7.05 22.73 -0.83
C ALA A 19 -5.61 22.50 -1.32
N ILE A 20 -5.19 23.20 -2.39
CA ILE A 20 -3.81 23.16 -2.90
C ILE A 20 -2.83 23.70 -1.85
N ALA A 21 -3.18 24.80 -1.16
CA ALA A 21 -2.36 25.37 -0.09
C ALA A 21 -2.21 24.42 1.11
N GLN A 22 -3.26 23.65 1.43
CA GLN A 22 -3.26 22.59 2.44
C GLN A 22 -2.53 21.30 1.99
N GLY A 23 -2.07 21.25 0.74
CA GLY A 23 -1.24 20.17 0.22
C GLY A 23 -2.01 19.10 -0.57
N HIS A 24 -3.25 19.35 -0.98
CA HIS A 24 -3.97 18.42 -1.87
C HIS A 24 -3.27 18.36 -3.23
N PRO A 25 -2.77 17.18 -3.66
CA PRO A 25 -1.91 17.07 -4.83
C PRO A 25 -2.67 16.98 -6.14
N TRP A 26 -3.96 16.63 -6.11
CA TRP A 26 -4.74 16.33 -7.31
C TRP A 26 -5.64 17.49 -7.72
N ILE A 27 -5.71 17.71 -9.03
CA ILE A 27 -6.66 18.62 -9.67
C ILE A 27 -7.44 17.81 -10.70
N PHE A 28 -8.74 17.67 -10.46
CA PHE A 28 -9.63 16.91 -11.34
C PHE A 28 -9.92 17.68 -12.63
N ASP A 29 -10.19 16.96 -13.71
CA ASP A 29 -10.52 17.47 -15.04
C ASP A 29 -11.60 18.57 -15.04
N ARG A 30 -12.66 18.38 -14.25
CA ARG A 30 -13.77 19.30 -14.05
C ARG A 30 -13.39 20.63 -13.38
N ALA A 31 -12.18 20.75 -12.86
CA ALA A 31 -11.65 21.97 -12.25
C ALA A 31 -10.70 22.74 -13.18
N LEU A 32 -10.47 22.23 -14.40
CA LEU A 32 -9.56 22.80 -15.38
C LEU A 32 -10.27 23.06 -16.72
N PRO A 33 -9.77 23.99 -17.54
CA PRO A 33 -10.36 24.29 -18.84
C PRO A 33 -10.19 23.11 -19.81
N PRO A 34 -11.07 22.95 -20.81
CA PRO A 34 -10.94 21.90 -21.83
C PRO A 34 -9.61 21.94 -22.59
N SER A 35 -8.96 23.10 -22.66
CA SER A 35 -7.61 23.26 -23.24
C SER A 35 -6.55 22.40 -22.55
N SER A 36 -6.72 22.06 -21.27
CA SER A 36 -5.81 21.17 -20.54
C SER A 36 -5.69 19.78 -21.17
N ALA A 37 -6.76 19.29 -21.82
CA ALA A 37 -6.76 17.99 -22.50
C ALA A 37 -5.99 18.00 -23.84
N ARG A 38 -5.58 19.18 -24.33
CA ARG A 38 -4.76 19.32 -25.55
C ARG A 38 -3.25 19.30 -25.27
N LEU A 39 -2.85 19.31 -24.00
CA LEU A 39 -1.45 19.23 -23.60
C LEU A 39 -0.95 17.79 -23.70
N ALA A 40 0.31 17.62 -24.05
CA ALA A 40 0.92 16.30 -24.07
C ALA A 40 1.02 15.72 -22.63
N PRO A 41 0.86 14.40 -22.44
CA PRO A 41 1.07 13.76 -21.13
C PRO A 41 2.43 14.13 -20.52
N GLY A 42 2.43 14.53 -19.25
CA GLY A 42 3.64 14.96 -18.53
C GLY A 42 4.03 16.42 -18.76
N SER A 43 3.31 17.17 -19.61
CA SER A 43 3.56 18.60 -19.81
C SER A 43 3.40 19.36 -18.50
N LEU A 44 4.35 20.26 -18.21
CA LEU A 44 4.28 21.16 -17.07
C LEU A 44 3.31 22.31 -17.35
N ALA A 45 2.51 22.68 -16.35
CA ALA A 45 1.60 23.81 -16.40
C ALA A 45 1.68 24.62 -15.09
N GLN A 46 1.43 25.92 -15.19
CA GLN A 46 1.15 26.77 -14.03
C GLN A 46 -0.33 26.70 -13.71
N ILE A 47 -0.66 26.52 -12.45
CA ILE A 47 -2.03 26.50 -11.94
C ILE A 47 -2.30 27.83 -11.27
N GLU A 48 -3.40 28.47 -11.65
CA GLU A 48 -3.76 29.80 -11.16
C GLU A 48 -5.25 29.87 -10.80
N ASP A 49 -5.60 30.76 -9.87
CA ASP A 49 -6.97 31.22 -9.64
C ASP A 49 -7.10 32.74 -9.89
N GLU A 50 -8.22 33.33 -9.47
CA GLU A 50 -8.46 34.77 -9.56
C GLU A 50 -7.45 35.62 -8.77
N ARG A 51 -6.81 35.04 -7.75
CA ARG A 51 -5.80 35.68 -6.89
C ARG A 51 -4.38 35.54 -7.47
N GLY A 52 -4.18 34.69 -8.47
CA GLY A 52 -2.91 34.52 -9.18
C GLY A 52 -2.36 33.10 -9.10
N PHE A 53 -1.03 32.98 -9.11
CA PHE A 53 -0.32 31.71 -9.12
C PHE A 53 -0.54 30.88 -7.84
N LEU A 54 -0.75 29.58 -8.00
CA LEU A 54 -0.94 28.62 -6.91
C LEU A 54 0.14 27.52 -6.89
N ALA A 55 0.43 26.93 -8.05
CA ALA A 55 1.31 25.77 -8.13
C ALA A 55 1.84 25.51 -9.56
N VAL A 56 2.91 24.72 -9.64
CA VAL A 56 3.33 24.03 -10.87
C VAL A 56 2.90 22.58 -10.78
N ALA A 57 2.29 22.06 -11.84
CA ALA A 57 1.79 20.70 -11.93
C ALA A 57 2.19 20.06 -13.27
N PHE A 58 2.21 18.73 -13.35
CA PHE A 58 2.19 18.05 -14.64
C PHE A 58 0.76 17.64 -15.02
N VAL A 59 0.50 17.58 -16.32
CA VAL A 59 -0.83 17.30 -16.86
C VAL A 59 -0.92 15.87 -17.39
N ASP A 60 -2.01 15.19 -17.04
CA ASP A 60 -2.43 13.91 -17.60
C ASP A 60 -3.73 14.10 -18.39
N PRO A 61 -3.68 14.22 -19.73
CA PRO A 61 -4.85 14.48 -20.58
C PRO A 61 -5.83 13.29 -20.64
N ASP A 62 -5.43 12.11 -20.18
CA ASP A 62 -6.24 10.89 -20.26
C ASP A 62 -6.82 10.45 -18.91
N SER A 63 -6.57 11.21 -17.84
CA SER A 63 -6.98 10.89 -16.47
C SER A 63 -8.05 11.86 -15.95
N PRO A 64 -9.03 11.38 -15.16
CA PRO A 64 -9.89 12.26 -14.35
C PRO A 64 -9.08 13.14 -13.40
N ILE A 65 -7.93 12.67 -12.93
CA ILE A 65 -6.93 13.48 -12.23
C ILE A 65 -6.09 14.18 -13.30
N ARG A 66 -6.64 15.27 -13.84
CA ARG A 66 -6.07 15.99 -14.99
C ARG A 66 -4.70 16.59 -14.72
N ALA A 67 -4.42 17.01 -13.49
CA ALA A 67 -3.10 17.51 -13.12
C ALA A 67 -2.70 17.09 -11.70
N ARG A 68 -1.40 16.88 -11.50
CA ARG A 68 -0.82 16.60 -10.18
C ARG A 68 0.23 17.65 -9.82
N VAL A 69 0.05 18.28 -8.67
CA VAL A 69 0.90 19.36 -8.15
C VAL A 69 2.29 18.83 -7.80
N LEU A 70 3.33 19.46 -8.36
CA LEU A 70 4.73 19.15 -8.09
C LEU A 70 5.33 20.08 -7.05
N THR A 71 4.98 21.36 -7.10
CA THR A 71 5.53 22.39 -6.22
C THR A 71 4.66 23.63 -6.20
N ARG A 72 4.74 24.39 -5.10
CA ARG A 72 4.13 25.73 -4.97
C ARG A 72 5.13 26.86 -5.21
N ALA A 73 6.35 26.54 -5.64
CA ALA A 73 7.35 27.53 -6.03
C ALA A 73 7.25 27.79 -7.55
N GLN A 74 6.85 29.00 -7.91
CA GLN A 74 6.59 29.40 -9.30
C GLN A 74 7.78 29.18 -10.23
N ASP A 75 8.96 29.59 -9.79
CA ASP A 75 10.19 29.59 -10.61
C ASP A 75 11.06 28.36 -10.37
N ALA A 76 10.51 27.31 -9.72
CA ALA A 76 11.27 26.09 -9.46
C ALA A 76 11.77 25.47 -10.78
N ALA A 77 13.08 25.25 -10.89
CA ALA A 77 13.66 24.43 -11.96
C ALA A 77 13.33 22.96 -11.68
N LEU A 78 12.53 22.33 -12.53
CA LEU A 78 12.11 20.92 -12.39
C LEU A 78 13.03 20.03 -13.24
N ASP A 79 14.32 20.05 -12.89
CA ASP A 79 15.39 19.32 -13.58
C ASP A 79 15.92 18.14 -12.74
N ALA A 80 17.01 17.52 -13.20
CA ALA A 80 17.67 16.42 -12.50
C ALA A 80 18.08 16.78 -11.06
N ARG A 81 18.54 18.02 -10.81
CA ARG A 81 18.93 18.46 -9.47
C ARG A 81 17.72 18.54 -8.54
N TRP A 82 16.58 19.00 -9.05
CA TRP A 82 15.33 18.99 -8.30
C TRP A 82 14.87 17.57 -7.98
N ALA A 83 14.86 16.68 -8.98
CA ALA A 83 14.45 15.29 -8.79
C ALA A 83 15.33 14.56 -7.76
N HIS A 84 16.65 14.73 -7.85
CA HIS A 84 17.61 14.25 -6.86
C HIS A 84 17.26 14.75 -5.45
N ALA A 85 17.07 16.07 -5.30
CA ALA A 85 16.81 16.67 -4.00
C ALA A 85 15.48 16.20 -3.38
N VAL A 86 14.43 15.98 -4.20
CA VAL A 86 13.16 15.42 -3.71
C VAL A 86 13.35 13.99 -3.25
N ALA A 87 14.00 13.15 -4.05
CA ALA A 87 14.23 11.74 -3.74
C ALA A 87 15.10 11.57 -2.49
N ARG A 88 16.19 12.35 -2.38
CA ARG A 88 17.07 12.37 -1.22
C ARG A 88 16.32 12.71 0.06
N ARG A 89 15.44 13.73 0.05
CA ARG A 89 14.64 14.07 1.23
C ARG A 89 13.72 12.93 1.67
N ALA A 90 13.18 12.15 0.72
CA ALA A 90 12.36 10.99 1.03
C ALA A 90 13.19 9.83 1.60
N ALA A 91 14.36 9.56 1.02
CA ALA A 91 15.32 8.58 1.53
C ALA A 91 15.84 8.95 2.93
N ASP A 92 16.21 10.21 3.17
CA ASP A 92 16.64 10.71 4.48
C ASP A 92 15.58 10.48 5.57
N ARG A 93 14.28 10.50 5.22
CA ARG A 93 13.21 10.15 6.16
C ARG A 93 13.23 8.67 6.51
N ARG A 94 13.40 7.79 5.52
CA ARG A 94 13.46 6.33 5.72
C ARG A 94 14.72 5.94 6.51
N ALA A 95 15.86 6.53 6.19
CA ALA A 95 17.13 6.24 6.87
C ALA A 95 17.10 6.58 8.38
N ARG A 96 16.25 7.52 8.80
CA ARG A 96 16.08 7.90 10.23
C ARG A 96 14.90 7.21 10.91
N ASP A 97 14.14 6.38 10.20
CA ASP A 97 12.96 5.74 10.74
C ASP A 97 13.35 4.48 11.53
N PRO A 98 13.16 4.44 12.86
CA PRO A 98 13.53 3.29 13.67
C PRO A 98 12.72 2.03 13.32
N LEU A 99 11.54 2.16 12.70
CA LEU A 99 10.73 1.02 12.27
C LEU A 99 11.27 0.36 11.01
N LEU A 100 12.26 0.95 10.33
CA LEU A 100 12.88 0.35 9.14
C LEU A 100 14.20 -0.37 9.45
N VAL A 101 14.68 -0.26 10.69
CA VAL A 101 15.87 -1.01 11.13
C VAL A 101 15.57 -2.51 11.06
N GLY A 102 16.50 -3.27 10.47
CA GLY A 102 16.35 -4.73 10.29
C GLY A 102 15.36 -5.14 9.18
N CYS A 103 15.04 -4.22 8.27
CA CYS A 103 14.21 -4.49 7.10
C CYS A 103 15.00 -4.27 5.81
N ASP A 104 15.04 -5.29 4.95
CA ASP A 104 15.68 -5.22 3.63
C ASP A 104 14.67 -4.85 2.54
N GLY A 105 13.40 -4.73 2.89
CA GLY A 105 12.31 -4.25 2.03
C GLY A 105 11.73 -2.93 2.53
N ILE A 106 11.77 -1.87 1.70
CA ILE A 106 11.22 -0.55 2.05
C ILE A 106 10.53 0.16 0.87
N ARG A 107 9.53 0.99 1.17
CA ARG A 107 8.97 1.98 0.24
C ARG A 107 9.86 3.22 0.28
N ALA A 108 10.76 3.34 -0.69
CA ALA A 108 11.69 4.46 -0.80
C ALA A 108 10.99 5.75 -1.27
N LEU A 109 10.05 5.64 -2.22
CA LEU A 109 9.19 6.74 -2.68
C LEU A 109 7.72 6.31 -2.73
N HIS A 110 6.85 7.11 -2.11
CA HIS A 110 5.41 6.91 -2.01
C HIS A 110 4.63 8.04 -2.70
N GLY A 111 4.92 8.27 -3.97
CA GLY A 111 4.11 9.13 -4.83
C GLY A 111 4.01 10.56 -4.32
N GLU A 112 2.76 11.04 -4.28
CA GLU A 112 2.34 12.36 -3.85
C GLU A 112 2.94 12.73 -2.48
N ALA A 113 2.96 11.79 -1.53
CA ALA A 113 3.39 12.05 -0.16
C ALA A 113 4.88 12.36 0.00
N ASP A 114 5.69 11.93 -0.98
CA ASP A 114 7.11 12.23 -1.03
C ASP A 114 7.46 13.38 -1.99
N GLY A 115 6.46 14.07 -2.53
CA GLY A 115 6.65 15.11 -3.54
C GLY A 115 7.01 14.55 -4.92
N CYS A 116 6.73 13.27 -5.14
CA CYS A 116 6.93 12.57 -6.41
C CYS A 116 5.58 12.07 -7.00
N PRO A 117 4.55 12.91 -7.25
CA PRO A 117 3.23 12.44 -7.66
C PRO A 117 3.29 11.46 -8.83
N GLY A 118 2.63 10.30 -8.66
CA GLY A 118 2.62 9.22 -9.65
C GLY A 118 3.92 8.43 -9.80
N LEU A 119 4.94 8.63 -8.96
CA LEU A 119 6.16 7.83 -8.92
C LEU A 119 6.26 7.07 -7.60
N VAL A 120 6.32 5.76 -7.70
CA VAL A 120 6.48 4.85 -6.57
C VAL A 120 7.75 4.02 -6.75
N VAL A 121 8.55 3.91 -5.70
CA VAL A 121 9.77 3.09 -5.68
C VAL A 121 9.79 2.24 -4.41
N ASP A 122 9.74 0.92 -4.58
CA ASP A 122 10.10 -0.03 -3.53
C ASP A 122 11.53 -0.49 -3.72
N VAL A 123 12.22 -0.82 -2.64
CA VAL A 123 13.57 -1.37 -2.67
C VAL A 123 13.58 -2.67 -1.89
N TYR A 124 14.06 -3.74 -2.53
CA TYR A 124 14.21 -5.07 -1.96
C TYR A 124 15.67 -5.50 -2.07
N ALA A 125 16.40 -5.53 -0.95
CA ALA A 125 17.80 -5.91 -0.87
C ALA A 125 18.66 -5.31 -2.01
N GLY A 126 18.61 -3.99 -2.17
CA GLY A 126 19.34 -3.26 -3.22
C GLY A 126 18.66 -3.20 -4.59
N THR A 127 17.58 -3.94 -4.83
CA THR A 127 16.83 -3.86 -6.10
C THR A 127 15.67 -2.88 -5.99
N ALA A 128 15.75 -1.74 -6.69
CA ALA A 128 14.66 -0.78 -6.79
C ALA A 128 13.61 -1.21 -7.82
N VAL A 129 12.36 -1.38 -7.41
CA VAL A 129 11.21 -1.62 -8.29
C VAL A 129 10.46 -0.31 -8.48
N VAL A 130 10.45 0.19 -9.70
CA VAL A 130 9.91 1.50 -10.06
C VAL A 130 8.56 1.33 -10.76
N LEU A 131 7.57 2.08 -10.30
CA LEU A 131 6.24 2.14 -10.88
C LEU A 131 5.87 3.59 -11.20
N PHE A 132 5.45 3.81 -12.44
CA PHE A 132 4.80 5.06 -12.85
C PHE A 132 3.29 4.87 -12.90
N ASP A 133 2.55 5.74 -12.23
CA ASP A 133 1.10 5.76 -12.28
C ASP A 133 0.61 6.49 -13.54
N GLY A 134 0.63 5.76 -14.65
CA GLY A 134 0.16 6.22 -15.95
C GLY A 134 1.21 6.93 -16.80
N ARG A 135 0.83 7.21 -18.05
CA ARG A 135 1.76 7.73 -19.09
C ARG A 135 2.29 9.11 -18.76
N ALA A 136 1.50 9.97 -18.13
CA ALA A 136 1.94 11.33 -17.80
C ALA A 136 3.02 11.32 -16.70
N ALA A 137 2.88 10.46 -15.69
CA ALA A 137 3.91 10.25 -14.67
C ALA A 137 5.18 9.65 -15.30
N ALA A 138 5.05 8.66 -16.18
CA ALA A 138 6.19 8.08 -16.89
C ALA A 138 6.92 9.12 -17.76
N ALA A 139 6.18 9.93 -18.52
CA ALA A 139 6.75 10.97 -19.37
C ALA A 139 7.51 12.04 -18.57
N LEU A 140 7.04 12.39 -17.37
CA LEU A 140 7.73 13.32 -16.47
C LEU A 140 8.96 12.69 -15.81
N TRP A 141 8.79 11.52 -15.18
CA TRP A 141 9.76 10.97 -14.24
C TRP A 141 10.80 10.06 -14.88
N ALA A 142 10.49 9.35 -15.98
CA ALA A 142 11.45 8.44 -16.59
C ALA A 142 12.75 9.14 -17.05
N PRO A 143 12.72 10.35 -17.66
CA PRO A 143 13.94 11.09 -17.98
C PRO A 143 14.74 11.53 -16.75
N LEU A 144 14.08 11.67 -15.60
CA LEU A 144 14.68 12.13 -14.34
C LEU A 144 15.11 10.95 -13.43
N LEU A 145 14.75 9.72 -13.80
CA LEU A 145 14.93 8.53 -12.98
C LEU A 145 16.39 8.30 -12.55
N PRO A 146 17.42 8.50 -13.39
CA PRO A 146 18.81 8.37 -12.92
C PRO A 146 19.13 9.28 -11.73
N ALA A 147 18.67 10.54 -11.76
CA ALA A 147 18.88 11.49 -10.67
C ALA A 147 18.03 11.16 -9.44
N VAL A 148 16.83 10.61 -9.63
CA VAL A 148 16.00 10.07 -8.53
C VAL A 148 16.75 8.95 -7.82
N LEU A 149 17.26 7.96 -8.55
CA LEU A 149 17.98 6.81 -7.96
C LEU A 149 19.27 7.24 -7.27
N GLU A 150 20.00 8.21 -7.82
CA GLU A 150 21.16 8.83 -7.16
C GLU A 150 20.75 9.55 -5.87
N GLY A 151 19.66 10.33 -5.89
CA GLY A 151 19.12 10.97 -4.69
C GLY A 151 18.74 9.98 -3.60
N LEU A 152 18.15 8.83 -3.97
CA LEU A 152 17.86 7.75 -3.02
C LEU A 152 19.13 7.19 -2.37
N ARG A 153 20.18 6.94 -3.15
CA ARG A 153 21.49 6.47 -2.65
C ARG A 153 22.12 7.46 -1.69
N ASP A 154 22.17 8.73 -2.08
CA ASP A 154 22.74 9.81 -1.26
C ASP A 154 21.96 10.04 0.04
N GLY A 155 20.68 9.69 0.06
CA GLY A 155 19.85 9.73 1.26
C GLY A 155 19.90 8.45 2.12
N GLY A 156 20.79 7.51 1.78
CA GLY A 156 21.04 6.31 2.58
C GLY A 156 20.26 5.06 2.19
N VAL A 157 19.51 5.07 1.08
CA VAL A 157 18.84 3.87 0.57
C VAL A 157 19.78 3.11 -0.37
N VAL A 158 20.04 1.83 -0.08
CA VAL A 158 20.90 0.98 -0.93
C VAL A 158 20.16 0.67 -2.23
N VAL A 159 20.72 1.08 -3.37
CA VAL A 159 20.17 0.80 -4.71
C VAL A 159 21.29 0.36 -5.64
N ASP A 160 21.35 -0.92 -5.95
CA ASP A 160 22.34 -1.51 -6.84
C ASP A 160 21.83 -1.57 -8.29
N ARG A 161 20.55 -1.89 -8.45
CA ARG A 161 19.88 -2.03 -9.75
C ARG A 161 18.45 -1.50 -9.67
N ALA A 162 17.85 -1.21 -10.82
CA ALA A 162 16.45 -0.86 -10.89
C ALA A 162 15.69 -1.68 -11.93
N TRP A 163 14.45 -2.03 -11.60
CA TRP A 163 13.48 -2.68 -12.46
C TRP A 163 12.26 -1.79 -12.63
N VAL A 164 12.09 -1.22 -13.82
CA VAL A 164 10.90 -0.43 -14.17
C VAL A 164 9.81 -1.39 -14.60
N LYS A 165 8.72 -1.44 -13.84
CA LYS A 165 7.55 -2.27 -14.18
C LYS A 165 6.88 -1.73 -15.44
N GLY A 166 6.44 -2.65 -16.28
CA GLY A 166 5.51 -2.34 -17.36
C GLY A 166 4.12 -1.99 -16.84
N ASP A 167 3.25 -1.53 -17.73
CA ASP A 167 1.86 -1.23 -17.40
C ASP A 167 0.88 -2.01 -18.29
N ARG A 168 -0.40 -2.01 -17.90
CA ARG A 168 -1.48 -2.65 -18.67
C ARG A 168 -1.79 -1.93 -20.00
N ARG A 169 -1.17 -0.78 -20.25
CA ARG A 169 -1.38 0.06 -21.45
C ARG A 169 -0.25 -0.12 -22.48
N GLY A 170 0.64 -1.09 -22.26
CA GLY A 170 1.64 -1.52 -23.23
C GLY A 170 3.07 -1.06 -22.95
N ALA A 171 3.34 -0.38 -21.82
CA ALA A 171 4.71 -0.09 -21.43
C ALA A 171 5.45 -1.40 -21.14
N THR A 172 6.57 -1.63 -21.85
CA THR A 172 7.40 -2.83 -21.66
C THR A 172 8.31 -2.61 -20.45
N PRO A 173 8.44 -3.59 -19.54
CA PRO A 173 9.36 -3.47 -18.42
C PRO A 173 10.82 -3.44 -18.89
N TYR A 174 11.69 -2.76 -18.15
CA TYR A 174 13.12 -2.70 -18.46
C TYR A 174 13.96 -2.54 -17.19
N ALA A 175 15.22 -2.96 -17.27
CA ALA A 175 16.20 -2.81 -16.20
C ALA A 175 17.09 -1.59 -16.42
N LEU A 176 17.50 -0.94 -15.34
CA LEU A 176 18.65 -0.04 -15.31
C LEU A 176 19.74 -0.72 -14.49
N GLY A 177 20.88 -1.02 -15.14
CA GLY A 177 21.88 -1.95 -14.62
C GLY A 177 21.50 -3.39 -14.92
N ASP A 178 21.81 -4.31 -14.00
CA ASP A 178 21.50 -5.73 -14.16
C ASP A 178 20.00 -6.02 -14.00
N ALA A 179 19.52 -7.06 -14.70
CA ALA A 179 18.19 -7.60 -14.47
C ALA A 179 18.01 -8.05 -13.01
N PRO A 180 16.80 -7.96 -12.43
CA PRO A 180 16.56 -8.51 -11.10
C PRO A 180 16.76 -10.04 -11.10
N PRO A 181 17.26 -10.63 -10.01
CA PRO A 181 17.25 -12.08 -9.89
C PRO A 181 15.79 -12.60 -9.85
N PRO A 182 15.54 -13.88 -10.18
CA PRO A 182 14.18 -14.44 -10.21
C PRO A 182 13.43 -14.31 -8.87
N LEU A 183 14.17 -14.45 -7.77
CA LEU A 183 13.69 -14.23 -6.41
C LEU A 183 14.72 -13.38 -5.66
N ILE A 184 14.22 -12.38 -4.94
CA ILE A 184 15.02 -11.53 -4.05
C ILE A 184 14.67 -11.91 -2.62
N GLU A 185 15.66 -12.35 -1.85
CA GLU A 185 15.45 -12.59 -0.43
C GLU A 185 15.52 -11.28 0.35
N ILE A 186 14.54 -11.05 1.23
CA ILE A 186 14.51 -9.90 2.13
C ILE A 186 14.29 -10.35 3.58
N GLY A 187 14.91 -9.63 4.52
CA GLY A 187 14.57 -9.67 5.92
C GLY A 187 13.47 -8.65 6.30
N GLU A 188 12.59 -9.05 7.21
CA GLU A 188 11.72 -8.15 7.98
C GLU A 188 11.75 -8.58 9.46
N ASP A 189 12.62 -7.93 10.23
CA ASP A 189 13.04 -8.39 11.55
C ASP A 189 13.64 -9.82 11.44
N GLN A 190 13.15 -10.80 12.21
CA GLN A 190 13.59 -12.20 12.10
C GLN A 190 12.96 -12.95 10.90
N ALA A 191 11.92 -12.42 10.25
CA ALA A 191 11.28 -13.10 9.13
C ALA A 191 12.15 -13.02 7.85
N ARG A 192 12.10 -14.06 7.02
CA ARG A 192 12.76 -14.11 5.72
C ARG A 192 11.73 -14.43 4.63
N PHE A 193 11.71 -13.61 3.59
CA PHE A 193 10.76 -13.72 2.47
C PHE A 193 11.51 -13.78 1.14
N ALA A 194 11.03 -14.62 0.23
CA ALA A 194 11.40 -14.54 -1.19
C ALA A 194 10.39 -13.68 -1.96
N VAL A 195 10.90 -12.70 -2.71
CA VAL A 195 10.10 -11.73 -3.46
C VAL A 195 10.33 -11.92 -4.96
N ASP A 196 9.27 -12.22 -5.70
CA ASP A 196 9.27 -12.18 -7.16
C ASP A 196 8.83 -10.79 -7.64
N VAL A 197 9.79 -9.95 -8.00
CA VAL A 197 9.52 -8.59 -8.49
C VAL A 197 9.11 -8.54 -9.96
N VAL A 198 9.21 -9.65 -10.69
CA VAL A 198 8.85 -9.71 -12.11
C VAL A 198 7.39 -10.16 -12.25
N SER A 199 7.06 -11.34 -11.73
CA SER A 199 5.75 -11.98 -11.89
C SER A 199 4.83 -11.83 -10.67
N GLY A 200 5.36 -11.40 -9.52
CA GLY A 200 4.60 -11.21 -8.30
C GLY A 200 3.60 -10.05 -8.36
N GLN A 201 2.61 -10.08 -7.46
CA GLN A 201 1.60 -9.03 -7.34
C GLN A 201 2.22 -7.71 -6.87
N LYS A 202 1.59 -6.58 -7.26
CA LYS A 202 2.12 -5.23 -7.01
C LYS A 202 3.59 -5.11 -7.48
N THR A 203 4.49 -4.75 -6.58
CA THR A 203 5.93 -4.64 -6.76
C THR A 203 6.67 -5.91 -6.32
N GLY A 204 5.96 -6.92 -5.81
CA GLY A 204 6.49 -8.22 -5.39
C GLY A 204 6.07 -8.61 -3.97
N PHE A 205 5.95 -7.65 -3.05
CA PHE A 205 5.58 -7.90 -1.65
C PHE A 205 4.84 -6.71 -1.01
N PHE A 206 3.93 -7.00 -0.07
CA PHE A 206 3.10 -6.01 0.63
C PHE A 206 3.86 -5.39 1.81
N LEU A 207 4.70 -4.40 1.51
CA LEU A 207 5.45 -3.62 2.51
C LEU A 207 4.55 -2.73 3.38
N ASP A 208 3.39 -2.35 2.86
CA ASP A 208 2.37 -1.53 3.52
C ASP A 208 1.80 -2.16 4.81
N GLN A 209 1.85 -3.48 4.93
CA GLN A 209 1.38 -4.22 6.11
C GLN A 209 2.45 -4.48 7.18
N ARG A 210 3.71 -4.03 7.00
CA ARG A 210 4.84 -4.36 7.91
C ARG A 210 4.54 -4.09 9.38
N ASP A 211 4.06 -2.88 9.69
CA ASP A 211 3.82 -2.49 11.09
C ASP A 211 2.58 -3.19 11.68
N ASN A 212 1.61 -3.56 10.83
CA ASN A 212 0.47 -4.37 11.24
C ASN A 212 0.88 -5.82 11.53
N ARG A 213 1.82 -6.37 10.75
CA ARG A 213 2.41 -7.69 11.04
C ARG A 213 3.16 -7.71 12.38
N ARG A 214 3.89 -6.65 12.72
CA ARG A 214 4.50 -6.48 14.06
C ARG A 214 3.45 -6.41 15.16
N THR A 215 2.35 -5.70 14.91
CA THR A 215 1.22 -5.62 15.84
C THR A 215 0.64 -7.02 16.10
N ILE A 216 0.44 -7.83 15.06
CA ILE A 216 0.00 -9.22 15.20
C ILE A 216 1.00 -10.05 15.99
N ALA A 217 2.30 -9.97 15.68
CA ALA A 217 3.34 -10.69 16.41
C ALA A 217 3.29 -10.41 17.92
N ALA A 218 3.09 -9.14 18.32
CA ALA A 218 2.97 -8.75 19.72
C ALA A 218 1.72 -9.30 20.44
N HIS A 219 0.73 -9.82 19.71
CA HIS A 219 -0.53 -10.35 20.26
C HIS A 219 -0.70 -11.86 20.00
N ALA A 220 0.33 -12.55 19.49
CA ALA A 220 0.25 -13.94 19.05
C ALA A 220 0.83 -14.96 20.05
N ALA A 221 1.43 -14.53 21.15
CA ALA A 221 2.07 -15.45 22.09
C ALA A 221 1.07 -16.49 22.65
N GLY A 222 1.37 -17.78 22.46
CA GLY A 222 0.57 -18.91 22.92
C GLY A 222 -0.74 -19.17 22.15
N SER A 223 -1.09 -18.34 21.17
CA SER A 223 -2.38 -18.44 20.48
C SER A 223 -2.39 -19.47 19.35
N THR A 224 -3.56 -20.04 19.09
CA THR A 224 -3.92 -20.59 17.80
C THR A 224 -4.34 -19.45 16.87
N VAL A 225 -3.71 -19.36 15.70
CA VAL A 225 -3.90 -18.24 14.75
C VAL A 225 -4.51 -18.74 13.46
N LEU A 226 -5.54 -18.06 12.96
CA LEU A 226 -6.09 -18.23 11.62
C LEU A 226 -5.76 -16.98 10.78
N ASN A 227 -5.00 -17.15 9.71
CA ASN A 227 -4.70 -16.09 8.74
C ASN A 227 -5.43 -16.36 7.42
N LEU A 228 -6.46 -15.57 7.13
CA LEU A 228 -7.25 -15.64 5.89
C LEU A 228 -6.69 -14.68 4.85
N PHE A 229 -6.75 -15.09 3.57
CA PHE A 229 -6.12 -14.36 2.46
C PHE A 229 -4.62 -14.21 2.69
N SER A 230 -4.01 -15.31 3.15
CA SER A 230 -2.67 -15.31 3.75
C SER A 230 -1.55 -14.93 2.78
N TYR A 231 -1.79 -14.98 1.48
CA TYR A 231 -0.81 -14.77 0.42
C TYR A 231 0.48 -15.58 0.70
N SER A 232 1.65 -14.95 0.66
CA SER A 232 2.94 -15.59 0.95
C SER A 232 3.26 -15.73 2.44
N GLY A 233 2.25 -15.57 3.32
CA GLY A 233 2.35 -15.87 4.75
C GLY A 233 2.87 -14.76 5.64
N GLY A 234 2.85 -13.50 5.20
CA GLY A 234 3.40 -12.36 5.97
C GLY A 234 2.94 -12.33 7.43
N PHE A 235 1.62 -12.32 7.67
CA PHE A 235 1.07 -12.38 9.03
C PHE A 235 1.35 -13.73 9.72
N SER A 236 1.32 -14.84 8.99
CA SER A 236 1.54 -16.19 9.53
C SER A 236 2.94 -16.36 10.13
N LEU A 237 3.97 -15.95 9.39
CA LEU A 237 5.36 -16.00 9.82
C LEU A 237 5.58 -15.11 11.05
N LYS A 238 5.00 -13.90 11.03
CA LYS A 238 5.17 -12.92 12.11
C LYS A 238 4.41 -13.32 13.37
N ALA A 239 3.25 -13.94 13.24
CA ALA A 239 2.54 -14.55 14.37
C ALA A 239 3.34 -15.70 14.99
N SER A 240 3.92 -16.58 14.16
CA SER A 240 4.77 -17.69 14.64
C SER A 240 6.03 -17.20 15.35
N LEU A 241 6.72 -16.19 14.81
CA LEU A 241 7.85 -15.52 15.48
C LEU A 241 7.44 -14.79 16.76
N GLY A 242 6.18 -14.34 16.84
CA GLY A 242 5.56 -13.78 18.05
C GLY A 242 5.17 -14.82 19.10
N GLY A 243 5.43 -16.11 18.85
CA GLY A 243 5.17 -17.20 19.80
C GLY A 243 3.82 -17.87 19.66
N ALA A 244 3.13 -17.75 18.50
CA ALA A 244 1.92 -18.54 18.24
C ALA A 244 2.16 -20.04 18.40
N ALA A 245 1.24 -20.72 19.07
CA ALA A 245 1.30 -22.17 19.28
C ALA A 245 1.05 -22.94 17.98
N ARG A 246 0.15 -22.43 17.13
CA ARG A 246 -0.16 -23.00 15.81
C ARG A 246 -0.73 -21.94 14.88
N VAL A 247 -0.38 -22.00 13.60
CA VAL A 247 -0.87 -21.05 12.59
C VAL A 247 -1.52 -21.78 11.43
N THR A 248 -2.82 -21.57 11.22
CA THR A 248 -3.54 -22.02 10.02
C THR A 248 -3.56 -20.87 9.00
N SER A 249 -3.09 -21.12 7.79
CA SER A 249 -3.01 -20.11 6.72
C SER A 249 -3.84 -20.52 5.53
N VAL A 250 -4.80 -19.68 5.14
CA VAL A 250 -5.77 -19.97 4.07
C VAL A 250 -5.56 -18.99 2.92
N ASP A 251 -5.41 -19.50 1.71
CA ASP A 251 -5.39 -18.71 0.48
C ASP A 251 -5.97 -19.53 -0.68
N SER A 252 -6.60 -18.88 -1.64
CA SER A 252 -7.19 -19.57 -2.80
C SER A 252 -6.16 -19.85 -3.91
N ALA A 253 -4.99 -19.20 -3.87
CA ALA A 253 -3.94 -19.38 -4.87
C ALA A 253 -2.92 -20.45 -4.41
N PRO A 254 -2.78 -21.58 -5.14
CA PRO A 254 -1.80 -22.62 -4.80
C PRO A 254 -0.37 -22.09 -4.69
N ARG A 255 0.04 -21.21 -5.62
CA ARG A 255 1.37 -20.57 -5.61
C ARG A 255 1.63 -19.72 -4.37
N ALA A 256 0.59 -19.11 -3.80
CA ALA A 256 0.73 -18.33 -2.58
C ALA A 256 1.03 -19.24 -1.38
N ILE A 257 0.31 -20.36 -1.30
CA ILE A 257 0.55 -21.41 -0.29
C ILE A 257 1.95 -22.04 -0.45
N GLU A 258 2.38 -22.35 -1.66
CA GLU A 258 3.74 -22.82 -1.94
C GLU A 258 4.79 -21.81 -1.46
N SER A 259 4.59 -20.53 -1.78
CA SER A 259 5.48 -19.44 -1.33
C SER A 259 5.50 -19.30 0.18
N LEU A 260 4.36 -19.46 0.85
CA LEU A 260 4.26 -19.45 2.31
C LEU A 260 5.09 -20.58 2.92
N VAL A 261 4.94 -21.81 2.43
CA VAL A 261 5.70 -22.98 2.91
C VAL A 261 7.20 -22.76 2.75
N ASP A 262 7.63 -22.21 1.61
CA ASP A 262 9.03 -21.88 1.40
C ASP A 262 9.51 -20.77 2.33
N ASN A 263 8.70 -19.75 2.61
CA ASN A 263 9.04 -18.69 3.55
C ASN A 263 9.13 -19.19 5.00
N VAL A 264 8.27 -20.12 5.42
CA VAL A 264 8.37 -20.82 6.72
C VAL A 264 9.72 -21.51 6.83
N ARG A 265 10.13 -22.25 5.79
CA ARG A 265 11.44 -22.92 5.73
C ARG A 265 12.59 -21.92 5.77
N ARG A 266 12.54 -20.85 4.96
CA ARG A 266 13.57 -19.79 4.89
C ARG A 266 13.76 -19.07 6.22
N THR A 267 12.69 -18.85 6.96
CA THR A 267 12.73 -18.23 8.28
C THR A 267 13.26 -19.19 9.35
N GLY A 268 13.33 -20.49 9.07
CA GLY A 268 13.77 -21.51 10.03
C GLY A 268 12.68 -21.88 11.04
N LEU A 269 11.40 -21.69 10.70
CA LEU A 269 10.28 -22.04 11.56
C LEU A 269 9.92 -23.53 11.42
N PRO A 270 9.47 -24.20 12.50
CA PRO A 270 9.06 -25.59 12.47
C PRO A 270 7.80 -25.78 11.61
N ALA A 271 7.86 -26.67 10.62
CA ALA A 271 6.77 -26.87 9.67
C ALA A 271 5.48 -27.39 10.35
N GLU A 272 5.62 -28.19 11.40
CA GLU A 272 4.52 -28.76 12.19
C GLU A 272 3.65 -27.71 12.90
N GLY A 273 4.20 -26.51 13.13
CA GLY A 273 3.46 -25.37 13.69
C GLY A 273 2.55 -24.68 12.67
N HIS A 274 2.61 -25.06 11.38
CA HIS A 274 1.92 -24.38 10.28
C HIS A 274 0.98 -25.33 9.54
N GLU A 275 -0.30 -24.94 9.40
CA GLU A 275 -1.33 -25.63 8.62
C GLU A 275 -1.64 -24.81 7.35
N PRO A 276 -0.96 -25.06 6.22
CA PRO A 276 -1.28 -24.42 4.95
C PRO A 276 -2.54 -25.03 4.33
N VAL A 277 -3.50 -24.18 3.92
CA VAL A 277 -4.77 -24.59 3.33
C VAL A 277 -5.03 -23.82 2.04
N CYS A 278 -5.05 -24.53 0.91
CA CYS A 278 -5.43 -23.95 -0.37
C CYS A 278 -6.96 -24.04 -0.54
N ALA A 279 -7.69 -22.99 -0.20
CA ALA A 279 -9.15 -22.94 -0.26
C ALA A 279 -9.68 -21.51 -0.38
N ASP A 280 -10.93 -21.37 -0.84
CA ASP A 280 -11.66 -20.11 -0.67
C ASP A 280 -11.89 -19.83 0.83
N ALA A 281 -11.73 -18.57 1.23
CA ALA A 281 -11.81 -18.18 2.63
C ALA A 281 -13.23 -18.33 3.21
N PHE A 282 -14.28 -18.06 2.44
CA PHE A 282 -15.66 -18.20 2.90
C PHE A 282 -16.04 -19.67 3.04
N ASP A 283 -15.63 -20.51 2.07
CA ASP A 283 -15.86 -21.95 2.13
C ASP A 283 -15.13 -22.59 3.34
N PHE A 284 -13.89 -22.18 3.58
CA PHE A 284 -13.12 -22.61 4.75
C PHE A 284 -13.82 -22.21 6.06
N LEU A 285 -14.23 -20.94 6.18
CA LEU A 285 -14.92 -20.43 7.38
C LEU A 285 -16.22 -21.18 7.63
N ALA A 286 -17.01 -21.44 6.59
CA ALA A 286 -18.26 -22.20 6.71
C ALA A 286 -18.02 -23.63 7.23
N GLN A 287 -17.00 -24.32 6.71
CA GLN A 287 -16.64 -25.66 7.16
C GLN A 287 -16.07 -25.66 8.59
N ALA A 288 -15.25 -24.67 8.93
CA ALA A 288 -14.67 -24.52 10.26
C ALA A 288 -15.77 -24.29 11.30
N ALA A 289 -16.70 -23.37 11.03
CA ALA A 289 -17.85 -23.11 11.89
C ALA A 289 -18.75 -24.34 12.05
N ALA A 290 -19.04 -25.06 10.96
CA ALA A 290 -19.84 -26.29 11.02
C ALA A 290 -19.19 -27.41 11.86
N ARG A 291 -17.86 -27.41 11.95
CA ARG A 291 -17.08 -28.35 12.77
C ARG A 291 -16.78 -27.83 14.18
N GLY A 292 -17.23 -26.63 14.53
CA GLY A 292 -16.91 -25.99 15.80
C GLY A 292 -15.42 -25.67 15.99
N ARG A 293 -14.64 -25.57 14.91
CA ARG A 293 -13.23 -25.13 14.99
C ARG A 293 -13.20 -23.63 15.29
N ARG A 294 -12.41 -23.25 16.28
CA ARG A 294 -12.19 -21.86 16.68
C ARG A 294 -10.69 -21.59 16.87
N TRP A 295 -10.34 -20.31 16.85
CA TRP A 295 -8.97 -19.83 17.00
C TRP A 295 -8.93 -18.63 17.96
N ASP A 296 -7.85 -18.51 18.72
CA ASP A 296 -7.65 -17.40 19.67
C ASP A 296 -7.39 -16.06 18.94
N LEU A 297 -6.86 -16.10 17.72
CA LEU A 297 -6.62 -14.92 16.89
C LEU A 297 -6.96 -15.20 15.42
N VAL A 298 -7.95 -14.48 14.89
CA VAL A 298 -8.34 -14.55 13.47
C VAL A 298 -7.93 -13.27 12.76
N ILE A 299 -7.28 -13.39 11.60
CA ILE A 299 -6.80 -12.29 10.77
C ILE A 299 -7.47 -12.38 9.41
N ALA A 300 -8.04 -11.27 8.93
CA ALA A 300 -8.61 -11.16 7.61
C ALA A 300 -8.05 -9.94 6.87
N ASP A 301 -7.24 -10.18 5.83
CA ASP A 301 -6.71 -9.15 4.92
C ASP A 301 -7.16 -9.40 3.48
N PRO A 302 -8.46 -9.19 3.17
CA PRO A 302 -9.01 -9.52 1.86
C PRO A 302 -8.44 -8.62 0.75
N PRO A 303 -8.48 -9.09 -0.52
CA PRO A 303 -8.27 -8.19 -1.66
C PRO A 303 -9.32 -7.07 -1.67
N SER A 304 -9.03 -5.98 -2.38
CA SER A 304 -9.94 -4.83 -2.44
C SER A 304 -11.33 -5.22 -2.98
N PHE A 305 -12.35 -5.17 -2.11
CA PHE A 305 -13.75 -5.33 -2.50
C PHE A 305 -14.35 -4.09 -3.21
N ALA A 306 -13.70 -2.93 -3.09
CA ALA A 306 -14.13 -1.67 -3.66
C ALA A 306 -13.09 -1.11 -4.64
N PRO A 307 -13.06 -1.61 -5.90
CA PRO A 307 -12.18 -1.05 -6.94
C PRO A 307 -12.60 0.35 -7.41
N SER A 308 -13.81 0.80 -7.07
CA SER A 308 -14.30 2.15 -7.40
C SER A 308 -15.28 2.68 -6.34
N GLU A 309 -15.49 3.98 -6.30
CA GLU A 309 -16.47 4.61 -5.41
C GLU A 309 -17.88 4.03 -5.57
N ARG A 310 -18.30 3.74 -6.82
CA ARG A 310 -19.61 3.14 -7.12
C ARG A 310 -19.81 1.74 -6.51
N SER A 311 -18.71 1.01 -6.29
CA SER A 311 -18.75 -0.34 -5.71
C SER A 311 -18.80 -0.36 -4.18
N LYS A 312 -18.67 0.80 -3.51
CA LYS A 312 -18.62 0.91 -2.05
C LYS A 312 -19.77 0.19 -1.33
N PRO A 313 -21.06 0.34 -1.71
CA PRO A 313 -22.14 -0.37 -1.01
C PRO A 313 -22.05 -1.89 -1.11
N ALA A 314 -21.59 -2.43 -2.25
CA ALA A 314 -21.39 -3.87 -2.42
C ALA A 314 -20.20 -4.37 -1.58
N ALA A 315 -19.12 -3.59 -1.55
CA ALA A 315 -17.95 -3.90 -0.73
C ALA A 315 -18.28 -3.94 0.77
N LEU A 316 -19.08 -2.99 1.28
CA LEU A 316 -19.51 -2.98 2.68
C LEU A 316 -20.34 -4.23 3.03
N ARG A 317 -21.21 -4.69 2.13
CA ARG A 317 -21.92 -5.97 2.31
C ARG A 317 -20.96 -7.17 2.31
N GLY A 318 -19.91 -7.14 1.47
CA GLY A 318 -18.86 -8.15 1.46
C GLY A 318 -18.11 -8.20 2.78
N TYR A 319 -17.68 -7.05 3.31
CA TYR A 319 -17.06 -6.94 4.62
C TYR A 319 -17.99 -7.42 5.74
N ALA A 320 -19.27 -7.05 5.73
CA ALA A 320 -20.22 -7.52 6.74
C ALA A 320 -20.32 -9.05 6.77
N LYS A 321 -20.43 -9.71 5.60
CA LYS A 321 -20.42 -11.17 5.51
C LYS A 321 -19.13 -11.78 6.04
N LEU A 322 -17.98 -11.20 5.67
CA LEU A 322 -16.68 -11.68 6.10
C LEU A 322 -16.52 -11.56 7.63
N VAL A 323 -16.85 -10.40 8.20
CA VAL A 323 -16.78 -10.17 9.64
C VAL A 323 -17.68 -11.16 10.39
N THR A 324 -18.93 -11.34 9.97
CA THR A 324 -19.83 -12.32 10.60
C THR A 324 -19.26 -13.74 10.56
N ALA A 325 -18.70 -14.16 9.42
CA ALA A 325 -18.11 -15.50 9.28
C ALA A 325 -16.83 -15.66 10.12
N CYS A 326 -15.98 -14.65 10.19
CA CYS A 326 -14.78 -14.65 11.03
C CYS A 326 -15.13 -14.74 12.52
N LEU A 327 -16.06 -13.90 13.01
CA LEU A 327 -16.47 -13.89 14.42
C LEU A 327 -17.06 -15.22 14.88
N ALA A 328 -17.68 -15.99 13.97
CA ALA A 328 -18.20 -17.33 14.28
C ALA A 328 -17.10 -18.37 14.59
N VAL A 329 -15.85 -18.09 14.23
CA VAL A 329 -14.70 -18.99 14.45
C VAL A 329 -13.63 -18.38 15.38
N VAL A 330 -13.92 -17.26 16.04
CA VAL A 330 -13.06 -16.74 17.12
C VAL A 330 -13.41 -17.46 18.42
N GLU A 331 -12.43 -17.81 19.22
CA GLU A 331 -12.64 -18.27 20.59
C GLU A 331 -13.26 -17.16 21.45
N PRO A 332 -14.15 -17.47 22.42
CA PRO A 332 -14.59 -16.46 23.39
C PRO A 332 -13.40 -15.84 24.14
N GLY A 333 -13.31 -14.50 24.15
CA GLY A 333 -12.15 -13.77 24.70
C GLY A 333 -10.92 -13.74 23.77
N GLY A 334 -11.05 -14.26 22.56
CA GLY A 334 -10.05 -14.18 21.51
C GLY A 334 -9.99 -12.82 20.82
N ARG A 335 -9.32 -12.77 19.67
CA ARG A 335 -9.07 -11.54 18.91
C ARG A 335 -9.42 -11.69 17.45
N PHE A 336 -9.84 -10.59 16.84
CA PHE A 336 -10.11 -10.48 15.42
C PHE A 336 -9.41 -9.26 14.81
N ALA A 337 -8.61 -9.49 13.78
CA ALA A 337 -7.97 -8.45 12.99
C ALA A 337 -8.60 -8.34 11.60
N LEU A 338 -8.94 -7.13 11.19
CA LEU A 338 -9.52 -6.82 9.89
C LEU A 338 -8.72 -5.73 9.18
N ALA A 339 -8.31 -6.00 7.95
CA ALA A 339 -7.70 -5.03 7.06
C ALA A 339 -8.60 -4.68 5.86
N SER A 340 -8.38 -3.48 5.32
CA SER A 340 -8.93 -3.03 4.04
C SER A 340 -7.89 -2.16 3.34
N CYS A 341 -7.57 -2.48 2.08
CA CYS A 341 -6.63 -1.73 1.25
C CYS A 341 -7.32 -0.77 0.25
N SER A 342 -8.64 -0.56 0.36
CA SER A 342 -9.38 0.34 -0.54
C SER A 342 -9.38 1.77 0.00
N SER A 343 -9.00 2.73 -0.85
CA SER A 343 -9.14 4.17 -0.56
C SER A 343 -10.60 4.63 -0.40
N HIS A 344 -11.57 3.90 -0.98
CA HIS A 344 -12.99 4.26 -0.91
C HIS A 344 -13.72 3.79 0.35
N ILE A 345 -13.18 2.77 1.02
CA ILE A 345 -13.69 2.32 2.31
C ILE A 345 -12.98 3.13 3.38
N THR A 346 -13.68 3.81 4.26
CA THR A 346 -13.07 4.60 5.34
C THR A 346 -13.02 3.81 6.65
N GLU A 347 -12.23 4.28 7.61
CA GLU A 347 -12.20 3.69 8.95
C GLU A 347 -13.58 3.72 9.65
N PRO A 348 -14.34 4.84 9.62
CA PRO A 348 -15.74 4.86 10.09
C PRO A 348 -16.63 3.81 9.41
N ASP A 349 -16.44 3.55 8.12
CA ASP A 349 -17.23 2.52 7.44
C ASP A 349 -16.94 1.11 8.01
N LEU A 350 -15.66 0.78 8.27
CA LEU A 350 -15.28 -0.51 8.86
C LEU A 350 -15.79 -0.65 10.30
N LEU A 351 -15.70 0.41 11.09
CA LEU A 351 -16.28 0.45 12.44
C LEU A 351 -17.79 0.22 12.39
N GLY A 352 -18.48 0.80 11.41
CA GLY A 352 -19.89 0.55 11.16
C GLY A 352 -20.20 -0.92 10.82
N VAL A 353 -19.33 -1.58 10.03
CA VAL A 353 -19.46 -3.01 9.73
C VAL A 353 -19.28 -3.87 10.99
N LEU A 354 -18.28 -3.57 11.82
CA LEU A 354 -18.06 -4.28 13.09
C LEU A 354 -19.25 -4.11 14.05
N ALA A 355 -19.76 -2.89 14.20
CA ALA A 355 -20.92 -2.61 15.05
C ALA A 355 -22.21 -3.31 14.58
N GLN A 356 -22.39 -3.48 13.27
CA GLN A 356 -23.50 -4.27 12.74
C GLN A 356 -23.36 -5.75 13.08
N ALA A 357 -22.13 -6.28 13.06
CA ALA A 357 -21.89 -7.68 13.40
C ALA A 357 -22.17 -7.99 14.88
N THR A 358 -21.90 -7.05 15.80
CA THR A 358 -22.23 -7.21 17.23
C THR A 358 -23.72 -7.16 17.53
N ALA A 359 -24.53 -6.58 16.65
CA ALA A 359 -25.99 -6.49 16.81
C ALA A 359 -26.74 -7.74 16.31
N ALA A 360 -26.04 -8.70 15.68
CA ALA A 360 -26.67 -9.89 15.12
C ALA A 360 -27.20 -10.82 16.22
N PRO A 361 -28.34 -11.52 16.04
CA PRO A 361 -28.88 -12.45 17.04
C PRO A 361 -27.91 -13.60 17.43
N THR A 362 -26.99 -13.94 16.53
CA THR A 362 -25.91 -14.92 16.73
C THR A 362 -24.77 -14.38 17.60
N ALA A 363 -24.75 -13.09 17.93
CA ALA A 363 -23.68 -12.41 18.66
C ALA A 363 -23.80 -12.50 20.19
N ARG A 364 -24.68 -13.35 20.74
CA ARG A 364 -24.87 -13.48 22.20
C ARG A 364 -23.57 -13.83 22.96
N GLU A 365 -22.59 -14.44 22.30
CA GLU A 365 -21.25 -14.75 22.85
C GLU A 365 -20.16 -13.71 22.49
N THR A 366 -20.40 -12.83 21.51
CA THR A 366 -19.43 -11.84 20.98
C THR A 366 -19.87 -10.40 21.27
N ALA A 367 -20.64 -10.23 22.36
CA ALA A 367 -21.45 -9.04 22.63
C ALA A 367 -20.63 -7.77 22.94
N ALA A 368 -19.30 -7.82 22.95
CA ALA A 368 -18.46 -6.66 23.22
C ALA A 368 -17.17 -6.67 22.40
N LEU A 369 -17.26 -6.36 21.10
CA LEU A 369 -16.06 -6.01 20.33
C LEU A 369 -15.44 -4.72 20.89
N GLN A 370 -14.17 -4.79 21.29
CA GLN A 370 -13.39 -3.64 21.71
C GLN A 370 -12.26 -3.39 20.72
N VAL A 371 -12.25 -2.23 20.06
CA VAL A 371 -11.16 -1.86 19.16
C VAL A 371 -9.93 -1.52 19.99
N ARG A 372 -8.94 -2.39 19.93
CA ARG A 372 -7.67 -2.29 20.65
C ARG A 372 -6.63 -1.48 19.87
N VAL A 373 -6.60 -1.69 18.55
CA VAL A 373 -5.69 -1.00 17.64
C VAL A 373 -6.48 -0.50 16.43
N SER A 374 -6.27 0.76 16.07
CA SER A 374 -6.63 1.33 14.77
C SER A 374 -5.37 1.87 14.10
N ALA A 375 -4.99 1.28 12.97
CA ALA A 375 -3.74 1.56 12.27
C ALA A 375 -3.95 1.72 10.76
N GLY A 376 -2.92 2.24 10.09
CA GLY A 376 -2.87 2.43 8.65
C GLY A 376 -1.74 1.66 7.99
N ALA A 377 -1.29 2.13 6.84
CA ALA A 377 -0.09 1.60 6.18
C ALA A 377 1.16 1.87 7.04
N ALA A 378 2.20 1.07 6.78
CA ALA A 378 3.49 1.19 7.45
C ALA A 378 4.11 2.59 7.30
N SER A 379 4.98 2.94 8.23
CA SER A 379 5.64 4.25 8.35
C SER A 379 6.32 4.80 7.08
N ASP A 380 6.83 3.94 6.20
CA ASP A 380 7.40 4.30 4.89
C ASP A 380 6.35 4.55 3.79
N HIS A 381 5.05 4.51 4.12
CA HIS A 381 3.92 4.91 3.29
C HIS A 381 3.21 6.13 3.92
N PRO A 382 3.88 7.31 3.95
CA PRO A 382 3.39 8.47 4.66
C PRO A 382 2.09 9.02 4.07
N LEU A 383 1.26 9.60 4.93
CA LEU A 383 0.02 10.29 4.56
C LEU A 383 0.25 11.81 4.57
N LEU A 384 -0.17 12.50 3.50
CA LEU A 384 -0.28 13.96 3.54
C LEU A 384 -1.58 14.37 4.25
N PRO A 385 -1.54 15.28 5.23
CA PRO A 385 -2.75 15.72 5.93
C PRO A 385 -3.86 16.26 5.01
N GLY A 386 -3.49 17.00 3.97
CA GLY A 386 -4.42 17.55 2.97
C GLY A 386 -4.88 16.57 1.89
N PHE A 387 -4.59 15.27 2.02
CA PHE A 387 -4.85 14.26 1.00
C PHE A 387 -5.37 12.95 1.64
N ALA A 388 -6.64 12.95 2.03
CA ALA A 388 -7.26 11.84 2.73
C ALA A 388 -7.30 10.54 1.89
N GLU A 389 -7.35 10.65 0.56
CA GLU A 389 -7.31 9.53 -0.37
C GLU A 389 -6.02 8.71 -0.26
N GLY A 390 -4.93 9.32 0.22
CA GLY A 390 -3.68 8.64 0.55
C GLY A 390 -3.81 7.66 1.72
N ARG A 391 -4.86 7.77 2.56
CA ARG A 391 -5.13 6.83 3.66
C ARG A 391 -5.87 5.60 3.14
N TYR A 392 -5.24 4.84 2.24
CA TYR A 392 -5.88 3.71 1.58
C TYR A 392 -5.98 2.46 2.48
N LEU A 393 -4.97 2.19 3.30
CA LEU A 393 -4.93 1.02 4.19
C LEU A 393 -5.51 1.34 5.57
N LYS A 394 -6.41 0.48 6.04
CA LYS A 394 -6.99 0.50 7.40
C LYS A 394 -6.78 -0.88 8.00
N PHE A 395 -6.38 -0.92 9.26
CA PHE A 395 -6.19 -2.15 10.02
C PHE A 395 -6.80 -1.95 11.41
N LEU A 396 -7.72 -2.83 11.78
CA LEU A 396 -8.38 -2.84 13.08
C LEU A 396 -8.06 -4.17 13.78
N LEU A 397 -7.59 -4.12 15.03
CA LEU A 397 -7.50 -5.28 15.91
C LEU A 397 -8.52 -5.12 17.04
N CYS A 398 -9.40 -6.11 17.18
CA CYS A 398 -10.45 -6.16 18.17
C CYS A 398 -10.23 -7.30 19.16
N ASP A 399 -10.50 -7.06 20.44
CA ASP A 399 -10.78 -8.11 21.42
C ASP A 399 -12.28 -8.50 21.29
N VAL A 400 -12.60 -9.80 21.35
CA VAL A 400 -13.94 -10.37 21.04
C VAL A 400 -14.68 -10.87 22.28
#